data_AF-A0A2A2S9U6-F1
#
_entry.id   AF-A0A2A2S9U6-F1
#
_cell.length_a   1.000
_cell.length_b   1.000
_cell.length_c   1.000
_cell.angle_alpha   90.00
_cell.angle_beta   90.00
_cell.angle_gamma   90.00
#
_symmetry.space_group_name_H-M   'P 1'
#
loop_
_entity.id
_entity.type
_entity.pdbx_description
1 polymer ?
#
loop_
_entity_poly.entity_id
_entity_poly.type
_entity_poly.pdbx_seq_one_letter_code
_entity_poly.pdbx_strand_id
1 'polypeptide(L)'
;MSLTLDQYLNTVIEGDCLEVMGWFPDNSIDLILCHLPYGTTINPWNVSINFDRLWQRYRRIIKSNDLIAALTGAELPNLRCHG
;
A
#
# COMPACT_ATOMS: atom_id res chain seq x y z
N MET A 1 0.78 -23.03 6.14
CA MET A 1 2.22 -22.75 6.08
C MET A 1 2.36 -21.25 6.34
N SER A 2 2.70 -20.85 7.57
CA SER A 2 2.87 -19.43 7.89
C SER A 2 4.13 -18.95 7.17
N LEU A 3 3.95 -18.17 6.13
CA LEU A 3 5.07 -17.47 5.49
C LEU A 3 5.57 -16.45 6.51
N THR A 4 6.79 -16.63 7.01
CA THR A 4 7.42 -15.61 7.85
C THR A 4 7.78 -14.42 6.98
N LEU A 5 7.73 -13.21 7.52
CA LEU A 5 8.04 -11.99 6.77
C LEU A 5 9.50 -11.95 6.29
N ASP A 6 10.36 -12.79 6.86
CA ASP A 6 11.80 -12.85 6.61
C ASP A 6 12.15 -13.03 5.13
N GLN A 7 11.34 -13.79 4.38
CA GLN A 7 11.55 -14.00 2.95
C GLN A 7 11.34 -12.73 2.09
N TYR A 8 10.72 -11.70 2.66
CA TYR A 8 10.44 -10.43 1.99
C TYR A 8 11.36 -9.29 2.47
N LEU A 9 12.20 -9.53 3.49
CA LEU A 9 13.13 -8.51 3.99
C LEU A 9 14.18 -8.19 2.93
N ASN A 10 14.48 -6.88 2.78
CA ASN A 10 15.49 -6.34 1.87
C ASN A 10 15.37 -6.82 0.40
N THR A 11 14.15 -7.16 -0.03
CA THR A 11 13.89 -7.71 -1.36
C THR A 11 12.96 -6.79 -2.14
N VAL A 12 13.25 -6.61 -3.44
CA VAL A 12 12.33 -5.94 -4.37
C VAL A 12 11.50 -7.01 -5.06
N ILE A 13 10.18 -6.84 -5.02
CA ILE A 13 9.23 -7.78 -5.63
C ILE A 13 8.61 -7.09 -6.84
N GLU A 14 8.71 -7.72 -8.00
CA GLU A 14 8.00 -7.29 -9.22
C GLU A 14 6.59 -7.90 -9.22
N GLY A 15 5.56 -7.06 -9.26
CA GLY A 15 4.17 -7.52 -9.31
C GLY A 15 3.15 -6.42 -9.01
N ASP A 16 1.87 -6.74 -9.14
CA ASP A 16 0.79 -5.84 -8.72
C ASP A 16 0.79 -5.71 -7.20
N CYS A 17 0.80 -4.46 -6.71
CA CYS A 17 0.91 -4.19 -5.29
C CYS A 17 -0.24 -4.79 -4.47
N LEU A 18 -1.48 -4.81 -4.99
CA LEU A 18 -2.65 -5.35 -4.29
C LEU A 18 -2.64 -6.87 -4.20
N GLU A 19 -2.03 -7.54 -5.18
CA GLU A 19 -1.83 -8.99 -5.19
C GLU A 19 -0.71 -9.40 -4.24
N VAL A 20 0.47 -8.76 -4.35
CA VAL A 20 1.63 -9.03 -3.49
C VAL A 20 1.29 -8.75 -2.02
N MET A 21 0.58 -7.65 -1.75
CA MET A 21 0.11 -7.35 -0.39
C MET A 21 -0.80 -8.43 0.19
N GLY A 22 -1.43 -9.27 -0.65
CA GLY A 22 -2.25 -10.40 -0.20
C GLY A 22 -1.45 -11.53 0.45
N TRP A 23 -0.14 -11.61 0.20
CA TRP A 23 0.72 -12.66 0.75
C TRP A 23 1.31 -12.33 2.12
N PHE A 24 1.30 -11.06 2.50
CA PHE A 24 1.74 -10.65 3.83
C PHE A 24 0.75 -11.14 4.90
N PRO A 25 1.23 -11.60 6.07
CA PRO A 25 0.37 -11.88 7.21
C PRO A 25 -0.40 -10.64 7.69
N ASP A 26 -1.46 -10.87 8.46
CA ASP A 26 -2.19 -9.77 9.12
C ASP A 26 -1.30 -9.15 10.21
N ASN A 27 -1.42 -7.84 10.44
CA ASN A 27 -0.67 -7.12 11.48
C ASN A 27 0.85 -7.41 11.47
N SER A 28 1.48 -7.35 10.29
CA SER A 28 2.90 -7.69 10.13
C SER A 28 3.78 -6.51 9.72
N ILE A 29 3.20 -5.37 9.33
CA ILE A 29 3.92 -4.21 8.78
C ILE A 29 3.78 -3.01 9.72
N ASP A 30 4.92 -2.37 10.03
CA ASP A 30 4.98 -1.21 10.94
C ASP A 30 4.85 0.16 10.22
N LEU A 31 5.17 0.21 8.93
CA LEU A 31 5.06 1.43 8.13
C LEU A 31 4.79 1.08 6.67
N ILE A 32 3.79 1.74 6.10
CA ILE A 32 3.54 1.70 4.66
C ILE A 32 3.90 3.07 4.10
N LEU A 33 4.94 3.12 3.26
CA LEU A 33 5.36 4.30 2.53
C LEU A 33 5.08 4.09 1.04
N CYS A 34 4.16 4.87 0.46
CA CYS A 34 3.78 4.71 -0.94
C CYS A 34 3.69 6.04 -1.67
N HIS A 35 4.07 6.00 -2.95
CA HIS A 35 3.83 7.06 -3.92
C HIS A 35 2.86 6.53 -4.98
N LEU A 36 1.58 6.79 -4.81
CA LEU A 36 0.52 6.19 -5.63
C LEU A 36 0.39 6.89 -7.00
N PRO A 37 -0.03 6.16 -8.05
CA PRO A 37 -0.45 6.76 -9.30
C PRO A 37 -1.81 7.45 -9.11
N TYR A 38 -1.86 8.75 -9.41
CA TYR A 38 -3.03 9.59 -9.16
C TYR A 38 -3.86 9.88 -10.42
N GLY A 39 -3.52 9.33 -11.59
CA GLY A 39 -4.22 9.68 -12.82
C GLY A 39 -3.82 11.04 -13.38
N THR A 40 -2.74 11.65 -12.86
CA THR A 40 -2.36 13.05 -13.12
C THR A 40 -1.46 13.24 -14.35
N THR A 41 -0.98 12.16 -14.97
CA THR A 41 -0.07 12.20 -16.13
C THR A 41 -0.59 11.28 -17.24
N ILE A 42 -0.14 11.52 -18.47
CA ILE A 42 -0.59 10.80 -19.68
C ILE A 42 0.05 9.39 -19.79
N ASN A 43 0.85 9.00 -18.81
CA ASN A 43 1.52 7.71 -18.85
C ASN A 43 0.51 6.56 -18.65
N PRO A 44 0.58 5.47 -19.44
CA PRO A 44 -0.39 4.36 -19.36
C PRO A 44 -0.45 3.66 -18.00
N TRP A 45 0.62 3.77 -17.21
CA TRP A 45 0.72 3.22 -15.86
C TRP A 45 0.23 4.18 -14.77
N ASN A 46 -0.01 5.46 -15.10
CA ASN A 46 -0.60 6.42 -14.17
C ASN A 46 -2.12 6.36 -14.24
N VAL A 47 -2.66 5.18 -14.00
CA VAL A 47 -4.10 4.97 -13.85
C VAL A 47 -4.43 5.04 -12.36
N SER A 48 -5.52 5.71 -12.02
CA SER A 48 -5.96 5.83 -10.64
C SER A 48 -6.23 4.44 -10.05
N ILE A 49 -5.55 4.13 -8.94
CA ILE A 49 -5.78 2.90 -8.19
C ILE A 49 -7.11 2.95 -7.45
N ASN A 50 -7.78 1.80 -7.30
CA ASN A 50 -8.97 1.72 -6.47
C ASN A 50 -8.58 1.88 -4.99
N PHE A 51 -8.83 3.08 -4.43
CA PHE A 51 -8.47 3.42 -3.05
C PHE A 51 -9.16 2.54 -2.01
N ASP A 52 -10.40 2.10 -2.24
CA ASP A 52 -11.11 1.23 -1.30
C ASP A 52 -10.41 -0.12 -1.15
N ARG A 53 -10.02 -0.73 -2.28
CA ARG A 53 -9.25 -1.98 -2.28
C ARG A 53 -7.87 -1.80 -1.64
N LEU A 54 -7.22 -0.68 -1.92
CA LEU A 54 -5.92 -0.35 -1.34
C LEU A 54 -6.03 -0.23 0.19
N TRP A 55 -7.01 0.51 0.68
CA TRP A 55 -7.19 0.75 2.11
C TRP A 55 -7.57 -0.53 2.87
N GLN A 56 -8.38 -1.41 2.27
CA GLN A 56 -8.67 -2.73 2.84
C GLN A 56 -7.40 -3.57 3.01
N ARG A 57 -6.48 -3.54 2.03
CA ARG A 57 -5.20 -4.25 2.13
C ARG A 57 -4.29 -3.64 3.19
N TYR A 58 -4.18 -2.31 3.22
CA TYR A 58 -3.36 -1.60 4.21
C TYR A 58 -3.82 -1.89 5.63
N ARG A 59 -5.13 -1.78 5.90
CA ARG A 59 -5.71 -2.06 7.23
C ARG A 59 -5.51 -3.49 7.69
N ARG A 60 -5.42 -4.45 6.77
CA ARG A 60 -5.19 -5.86 7.11
C ARG A 60 -3.76 -6.11 7.56
N ILE A 61 -2.78 -5.51 6.87
CA ILE A 61 -1.36 -5.83 7.07
C ILE A 61 -0.68 -4.93 8.11
N ILE A 62 -1.22 -3.73 8.36
CA ILE A 62 -0.68 -2.81 9.36
C ILE A 62 -1.07 -3.26 10.77
N LYS A 63 -0.18 -3.09 11.76
CA LYS A 63 -0.56 -3.37 13.17
C LYS A 63 -1.44 -2.23 13.71
N SER A 64 -2.24 -2.54 14.71
CA SER A 64 -3.32 -1.68 15.24
C SER A 64 -2.91 -0.26 15.71
N ASN A 65 -1.62 0.07 15.80
CA ASN A 65 -1.10 1.38 16.24
C ASN A 65 -0.08 2.00 15.28
N ASP A 66 0.12 1.41 14.11
CA ASP A 66 1.20 1.76 13.21
C ASP A 66 0.77 2.79 12.15
N LEU A 67 1.75 3.52 11.61
CA LEU A 67 1.53 4.71 10.77
C LEU A 67 1.44 4.34 9.28
N ILE A 68 0.41 4.82 8.59
CA ILE A 68 0.37 4.83 7.11
C ILE A 68 0.82 6.21 6.64
N ALA A 69 1.94 6.27 5.92
CA ALA A 69 2.45 7.50 5.33
C ALA A 69 2.30 7.43 3.80
N ALA A 70 1.31 8.14 3.27
CA ALA A 70 1.17 8.32 1.82
C ALA A 70 1.84 9.63 1.40
N LEU A 71 2.83 9.54 0.50
CA LEU A 71 3.42 10.72 -0.13
C LEU A 71 2.58 11.06 -1.37
N THR A 72 1.97 12.24 -1.35
CA THR A 72 1.24 12.78 -2.52
C THR A 72 1.92 14.05 -3.02
N GLY A 73 2.18 14.11 -4.33
CA GLY A 73 2.64 15.31 -5.04
C GLY A 73 1.50 16.08 -5.72
N ALA A 74 0.25 15.65 -5.52
CA ALA A 74 -0.95 16.27 -6.07
C ALA A 74 -1.97 16.56 -4.96
N GLU A 75 -2.66 17.70 -5.04
CA GLU A 75 -3.75 18.03 -4.13
C GLU A 75 -4.92 17.08 -4.38
N LEU A 76 -5.13 16.13 -3.46
CA LEU A 76 -6.23 15.17 -3.53
C LEU A 76 -7.25 15.52 -2.44
N PRO A 77 -8.44 16.02 -2.78
CA PRO A 77 -9.44 16.46 -1.81
C PRO A 77 -9.97 15.33 -0.90
N ASN A 78 -9.68 14.06 -1.23
CA ASN A 78 -10.29 12.88 -0.60
C ASN A 78 -9.30 11.90 0.05
N LEU A 79 -8.00 12.20 0.10
CA LEU A 79 -7.03 11.34 0.78
C LEU A 79 -7.00 11.68 2.28
N ARG A 80 -8.07 11.34 3.00
CA ARG A 80 -8.11 11.48 4.47
C ARG A 80 -7.67 10.17 5.11
N CYS A 81 -6.53 10.22 5.80
CA CYS A 81 -6.19 9.23 6.82
C CYS A 81 -7.32 9.26 7.86
N HIS A 82 -8.20 8.26 7.85
CA HIS A 82 -9.20 8.12 8.90
C HIS A 82 -8.46 7.57 10.13
N GLY A 83 -8.08 8.49 11.02
CA GLY A 83 -7.69 8.19 12.39
C GLY A 83 -8.88 7.73 13.22
#